data_AF-A0AAD7B764-F1
#
_entry.id   AF-A0AAD7B764-F1
#
_cell.length_a   1.000
_cell.length_b   1.000
_cell.length_c   1.000
_cell.angle_alpha   90.00
_cell.angle_beta   90.00
_cell.angle_gamma   90.00
#
_symmetry.space_group_name_H-M   'P 1'
#
loop_
_entity.id
_entity.type
_entity.pdbx_description
1 polymer ?
#
loop_
_entity_poly.entity_id
_entity_poly.type
_entity_poly.pdbx_seq_one_letter_code
_entity_poly.pdbx_strand_id
1 'polypeptide(L)' 'MVQDYLNGVAPIVTTFGPGNLHHLAYAPQISSMININGVVPTSNQGATNFVLGFSYYYEGFAFYWDGAGEA' A
#
# COMPACT_ATOMS: atom_id res chain seq x y z
N MET A 1 8.66 3.08 -6.77
CA MET A 1 8.08 3.31 -8.12
C MET A 1 6.79 4.08 -7.93
N VAL A 2 6.48 5.09 -8.75
CA VAL A 2 5.15 5.73 -8.75
C VAL A 2 4.38 5.09 -9.91
N GLN A 3 3.13 4.71 -9.68
CA GLN A 3 2.29 4.05 -10.68
C GLN A 3 0.94 4.76 -10.77
N ASP A 4 0.66 5.30 -11.96
CA ASP A 4 -0.59 5.99 -12.24
C ASP A 4 -1.77 5.01 -12.26
N TYR A 5 -2.90 5.44 -11.73
CA TYR A 5 -4.08 4.59 -11.54
C TYR A 5 -4.83 4.35 -12.86
N LEU A 6 -4.73 3.13 -13.39
CA LEU A 6 -5.58 2.64 -14.47
C LEU A 6 -6.91 2.14 -13.89
N ASN A 7 -8.00 2.82 -14.25
CA ASN A 7 -9.36 2.57 -13.76
C ASN A 7 -9.73 1.08 -13.70
N GLY A 8 -9.90 0.55 -12.48
CA GLY A 8 -10.43 -0.78 -12.22
C GLY A 8 -9.40 -1.88 -11.94
N VAL A 9 -8.09 -1.61 -12.01
CA VAL A 9 -7.05 -2.59 -11.62
C VAL A 9 -6.47 -2.20 -10.25
N ALA A 10 -6.83 -2.97 -9.21
CA ALA A 10 -6.21 -2.85 -7.90
C ALA A 10 -4.76 -3.40 -7.93
N PRO A 11 -3.75 -2.64 -7.45
CA PRO A 11 -2.39 -3.15 -7.32
C PRO A 11 -2.32 -4.32 -6.33
N ILE A 12 -1.45 -5.29 -6.62
CA ILE A 12 -1.14 -6.40 -5.71
C ILE A 12 0.34 -6.30 -5.32
N VAL A 13 0.62 -6.35 -4.03
CA VAL A 13 1.98 -6.42 -3.46
C VAL A 13 2.20 -7.83 -2.93
N THR A 14 3.30 -8.49 -3.32
CA THR A 14 3.62 -9.87 -2.94
C THR A 14 4.86 -9.88 -2.06
N THR A 15 4.67 -9.99 -0.75
CA THR A 15 5.78 -9.96 0.22
C THR A 15 6.15 -11.36 0.69
N PHE A 16 7.40 -11.56 1.10
CA PHE A 16 7.90 -12.85 1.58
C PHE A 16 8.33 -12.77 3.04
N GLY A 17 7.76 -13.65 3.88
CA GLY A 17 8.02 -13.70 5.31
C GLY A 17 7.21 -12.69 6.14
N PRO A 18 7.38 -12.70 7.47
CA PRO A 18 6.62 -11.85 8.39
C PRO A 18 7.07 -10.38 8.30
N GLY A 19 6.12 -9.46 8.51
CA GLY A 19 6.35 -8.02 8.42
C GLY A 19 5.08 -7.19 8.31
N ASN A 20 5.25 -5.91 7.97
CA ASN A 20 4.23 -4.87 7.91
C ASN A 20 4.19 -4.21 6.52
N LEU A 21 3.02 -4.11 5.91
CA LEU A 21 2.82 -3.27 4.71
C LEU A 21 2.21 -1.92 5.10
N HIS A 22 2.84 -0.82 4.70
CA HIS A 22 2.45 0.57 4.96
C HIS A 22 2.07 1.26 3.63
N HIS A 23 0.97 2.03 3.57
CA HIS A 23 0.20 2.19 2.30
C HIS A 23 0.49 3.42 1.24
N LEU A 24 0.34 4.25 2.28
CA LEU A 24 0.36 5.74 2.13
C LEU A 24 -0.36 6.28 0.86
N ALA A 25 -1.30 7.25 0.99
CA ALA A 25 -2.13 7.73 -0.14
C ALA A 25 -2.44 9.23 -0.08
N TYR A 26 -2.21 9.95 -1.18
CA TYR A 26 -2.14 11.40 -1.24
C TYR A 26 -3.25 12.02 -2.11
N ALA A 27 -3.73 13.19 -1.68
CA ALA A 27 -4.74 14.01 -2.36
C ALA A 27 -4.38 15.51 -2.19
N PRO A 28 -3.53 16.09 -3.06
CA PRO A 28 -3.06 17.47 -2.95
C PRO A 28 -4.19 18.51 -2.91
N GLN A 29 -5.34 18.23 -3.53
CA GLN A 29 -6.48 19.15 -3.56
C GLN A 29 -7.11 19.42 -2.17
N ILE A 30 -6.80 18.60 -1.16
CA ILE A 30 -7.32 18.74 0.22
C ILE A 30 -6.13 18.94 1.17
N SER A 31 -5.47 20.09 1.04
CA SER A 31 -4.10 20.38 1.50
C SER A 31 -3.85 20.46 3.02
N SER A 32 -4.72 19.88 3.86
CA SER A 32 -4.61 19.88 5.33
C SER A 32 -4.63 18.48 5.97
N MET A 33 -4.84 17.42 5.19
CA MET A 33 -4.94 16.05 5.74
C MET A 33 -3.55 15.42 5.96
N ILE A 34 -3.25 15.08 7.22
CA ILE A 34 -2.05 14.30 7.56
C ILE A 34 -2.25 12.87 7.04
N ASN A 35 -1.44 12.48 6.06
CA ASN A 35 -1.49 11.19 5.38
C ASN A 35 -0.88 10.07 6.25
N ILE A 36 -1.66 9.60 7.23
CA ILE A 36 -1.42 8.30 7.88
C ILE A 36 -2.37 7.29 7.23
N ASN A 37 -1.79 6.29 6.58
CA ASN A 37 -2.53 5.26 5.86
C ASN A 37 -2.11 3.89 6.40
N GLY A 38 -3.04 2.93 6.38
CA GLY A 38 -3.03 1.76 7.25
C GLY A 38 -1.76 0.90 7.20
N VAL A 39 -1.48 0.24 8.32
CA VAL A 39 -0.48 -0.82 8.43
C VAL A 39 -1.22 -2.16 8.43
N VAL A 40 -0.85 -3.06 7.52
CA VAL A 40 -1.39 -4.43 7.49
C VAL A 40 -0.25 -5.41 7.81
N PRO A 41 -0.24 -6.03 9.00
CA PRO A 41 0.78 -7.00 9.38
C PRO A 41 0.49 -8.39 8.77
N THR A 42 1.54 -9.16 8.55
CA THR A 42 1.48 -10.61 8.29
C THR A 42 2.51 -11.35 9.14
N SER A 43 2.12 -12.52 9.68
CA SER A 43 3.00 -13.45 10.39
C SER A 43 3.37 -14.68 9.55
N ASN A 44 2.94 -14.71 8.29
CA ASN A 44 3.19 -15.80 7.36
C ASN A 44 4.68 -15.89 7.00
N GLN A 45 5.25 -17.09 7.02
CA GLN A 45 6.66 -17.34 6.63
C GLN A 45 6.83 -17.48 5.10
N GLY A 46 5.74 -17.71 4.36
CA GLY A 46 5.74 -17.79 2.90
C GLY A 46 5.36 -16.47 2.23
N ALA A 47 4.88 -16.56 0.99
CA ALA A 47 4.38 -15.41 0.24
C ALA A 47 3.02 -14.92 0.79
N THR A 48 2.86 -13.61 0.95
CA THR A 48 1.61 -12.93 1.30
C THR A 48 1.24 -11.93 0.19
N ASN A 49 0.01 -12.01 -0.33
CA ASN A 49 -0.49 -11.08 -1.34
C ASN A 49 -1.43 -10.07 -0.70
N PHE A 50 -1.10 -8.78 -0.81
CA PHE A 50 -1.93 -7.67 -0.35
C PHE A 50 -2.56 -6.97 -1.56
N VAL A 51 -3.89 -6.81 -1.55
CA VAL A 51 -4.61 -6.04 -2.58
C VAL A 51 -4.78 -4.61 -2.07
N LEU A 52 -4.22 -3.63 -2.79
CA LEU A 52 -4.34 -2.21 -2.44
C LEU A 52 -5.66 -1.66 -2.98
N GLY A 53 -6.54 -1.24 -2.07
CA GLY A 53 -7.87 -0.72 -2.39
C GLY A 53 -8.13 0.64 -1.74
N PHE A 54 -8.92 1.47 -2.44
CA PHE A 54 -9.23 2.84 -2.04
C PHE A 54 -10.74 3.07 -2.08
N SER A 55 -11.31 3.69 -1.04
CA SER A 55 -12.73 4.03 -0.95
C SER A 55 -13.03 5.51 -1.22
N TYR A 56 -12.01 6.30 -1.55
CA TYR A 56 -12.08 7.76 -1.74
C TYR A 56 -11.22 8.19 -2.93
N TYR A 57 -11.43 9.42 -3.40
CA TYR A 57 -10.59 10.04 -4.42
C TYR A 57 -9.21 10.37 -3.83
N TYR A 58 -8.21 9.58 -4.20
CA TYR A 58 -6.79 9.89 -4.03
C TYR A 58 -6.18 10.12 -5.41
N GLU A 59 -5.19 11.01 -5.49
CA GLU A 59 -4.51 11.36 -6.74
C GLU A 59 -3.19 10.59 -6.91
N GLY A 60 -2.73 9.88 -5.86
CA GLY A 60 -1.62 8.93 -5.92
C GLY A 60 -1.44 8.15 -4.63
N PHE A 61 -0.63 7.09 -4.67
CA PHE A 61 -0.29 6.25 -3.52
C PHE A 61 1.17 5.75 -3.62
N ALA A 62 1.75 5.34 -2.49
CA ALA A 62 3.09 4.76 -2.43
C ALA A 62 3.23 3.88 -1.19
N PHE A 63 3.44 2.57 -1.38
CA PHE A 63 3.62 1.64 -0.27
C PHE A 63 5.10 1.45 0.09
N TYR A 64 5.35 0.97 1.31
CA TYR A 64 6.62 0.34 1.68
C TYR A 64 6.37 -0.88 2.58
N TRP A 65 7.32 -1.81 2.55
CA TRP A 65 7.33 -3.04 3.33
C TRP A 65 8.43 -2.98 4.39
N ASP A 66 8.09 -3.40 5.60
CA ASP A 66 8.98 -3.52 6.76
C ASP A 66 8.87 -4.96 7.28
N GLY A 67 9.78 -5.84 6.83
CA GLY A 67 9.67 -7.28 7.09
C GLY A 67 10.93 -8.08 6.76
N ALA A 68 10.86 -9.38 6.98
CA ALA A 68 12.02 -10.28 6.97
C ALA A 68 12.51 -10.72 5.57
N GLY A 69 11.86 -10.28 4.50
CA GLY A 69 12.16 -10.64 3.11
C GLY A 69 11.69 -9.57 2.11
N GLU A 70 11.75 -9.89 0.82
CA GLU A 70 11.45 -8.96 -0.29
C GLU A 70 9.93 -8.72 -0.50
N ALA A 71 9.59 -7.69 -1.28
CA ALA A 71 8.23 -7.20 -1.58
C ALA A 71 8.18 -6.40 -2.90
#